data_AF-A0A9D8S4V5-F1
#
_entry.id   AF-A0A9D8S4V5-F1
#
_cell.length_a   1.000
_cell.length_b   1.000
_cell.length_c   1.000
_cell.angle_alpha   90.00
_cell.angle_beta   90.00
_cell.angle_gamma   90.00
#
_symmetry.space_group_name_H-M   'P 1'
#
loop_
_entity.id
_entity.type
_entity.pdbx_description
1 polymer ?
#
loop_
_entity_poly.entity_id
_entity_poly.type
_entity_poly.pdbx_seq_one_letter_code
_entity_poly.pdbx_strand_id
1 'polypeptide(L)'
;MTAETQKITKTATAAPKKRAVRTPKPKTTPKPELSSVTTPAPLTADTLIKVWFDGWKKTLHLQGRSSRFELWAFMLLNSLLTVVIELKCAYYFTPRFLRQANAAGYSLDKIDHYITTAEIVFYLCIFIPLFPIGSLLVRRMHDLGKLAWQNCLEPIFMGTVVLSMLLLALNELNDTDYAYTALMLSICFVTMLYSVGFYSLKFLIQTMFYRGDTQANEYGQALYKTDTDENRALNLSCFYFLFILTIGVLYLATALI
;
A
#
# COMPACT_ATOMS: atom_id res chain seq x y z
N MET A 1 70.33 72.39 6.26
CA MET A 1 69.61 71.46 5.37
C MET A 1 68.49 70.86 6.17
N THR A 2 67.28 71.08 5.67
CA THR A 2 65.99 71.10 6.35
C THR A 2 65.35 69.72 6.47
N ALA A 3 64.56 69.56 7.53
CA ALA A 3 63.71 68.41 7.83
C ALA A 3 62.55 68.26 6.85
N GLU A 4 62.16 67.03 6.53
CA GLU A 4 60.83 66.74 5.98
C GLU A 4 60.19 65.52 6.65
N THR A 5 59.10 65.85 7.35
CA THR A 5 58.12 64.97 7.97
C THR A 5 57.08 64.60 6.91
N GLN A 6 56.94 63.32 6.55
CA GLN A 6 55.80 62.86 5.74
C GLN A 6 54.59 62.54 6.63
N LYS A 7 53.50 63.25 6.38
CA LYS A 7 52.18 63.12 6.99
C LYS A 7 51.17 63.08 5.84
N ILE A 8 49.98 62.50 6.10
CA ILE A 8 48.71 62.69 5.35
C ILE A 8 48.61 61.75 4.11
N THR A 9 47.57 60.94 3.86
CA THR A 9 46.22 60.79 4.45
C THR A 9 45.51 59.57 3.84
N LYS A 10 44.67 58.90 4.65
CA LYS A 10 43.69 57.89 4.21
C LYS A 10 42.60 58.54 3.36
N THR A 11 42.49 58.15 2.09
CA THR A 11 41.39 58.58 1.22
C THR A 11 40.21 57.62 1.36
N ALA A 12 39.15 58.11 2.00
CA ALA A 12 37.85 57.45 2.09
C ALA A 12 37.21 57.38 0.69
N THR A 13 36.90 56.18 0.23
CA THR A 13 36.19 55.95 -1.03
C THR A 13 34.69 56.14 -0.81
N ALA A 14 34.10 57.04 -1.59
CA ALA A 14 32.72 57.48 -1.50
C ALA A 14 31.71 56.34 -1.76
N ALA A 15 30.66 56.29 -0.93
CA ALA A 15 29.51 55.41 -1.10
C ALA A 15 28.67 55.81 -2.33
N PRO A 16 28.16 54.85 -3.13
CA PRO A 16 27.31 55.16 -4.27
C PRO A 16 25.89 55.58 -3.83
N LYS A 17 25.38 56.64 -4.49
CA LYS A 17 24.03 57.22 -4.31
C LYS A 17 22.93 56.16 -4.42
N LYS A 18 22.11 56.02 -3.37
CA LYS A 18 20.86 55.24 -3.39
C LYS A 18 19.89 55.86 -4.40
N ARG A 19 19.60 55.12 -5.48
CA ARG A 19 18.51 55.42 -6.43
C ARG A 19 17.19 55.08 -5.73
N ALA A 20 16.31 56.07 -5.56
CA ALA A 20 14.98 55.86 -5.02
C ALA A 20 14.16 54.97 -5.97
N VAL A 21 13.91 53.72 -5.57
CA VAL A 21 12.99 52.81 -6.25
C VAL A 21 11.57 53.23 -5.87
N ARG A 22 10.80 53.68 -6.86
CA ARG A 22 9.36 53.90 -6.74
C ARG A 22 8.68 52.57 -6.37
N THR A 23 8.10 52.50 -5.19
CA THR A 23 7.19 51.43 -4.78
C THR A 23 5.88 51.52 -5.58
N PRO A 24 5.39 50.43 -6.20
CA PRO A 24 4.03 50.39 -6.72
C PRO A 24 3.03 50.35 -5.54
N LYS A 25 1.93 51.11 -5.66
CA LYS A 25 0.79 51.06 -4.73
C LYS A 25 0.28 49.61 -4.55
N PRO A 26 -0.16 49.23 -3.33
CA PRO A 26 -0.75 47.91 -3.11
C PRO A 26 -2.02 47.75 -3.94
N LYS A 27 -2.03 46.73 -4.80
CA LYS A 27 -3.21 46.29 -5.54
C LYS A 27 -4.15 45.65 -4.52
N THR A 28 -5.31 46.26 -4.29
CA THR A 28 -6.37 45.73 -3.45
C THR A 28 -6.77 44.36 -3.97
N THR A 29 -6.46 43.31 -3.23
CA THR A 29 -6.88 41.93 -3.52
C THR A 29 -8.40 41.86 -3.40
N PRO A 30 -9.14 41.37 -4.41
CA PRO A 30 -10.53 41.01 -4.21
C PRO A 30 -10.60 39.92 -3.14
N LYS A 31 -11.52 40.11 -2.20
CA LYS A 31 -11.95 39.15 -1.18
C LYS A 31 -12.16 37.79 -1.85
N PRO A 32 -11.70 36.66 -1.27
CA PRO A 32 -11.96 35.35 -1.85
C PRO A 32 -13.48 35.15 -1.91
N GLU A 33 -14.02 35.17 -3.13
CA GLU A 33 -15.33 34.62 -3.39
C GLU A 33 -15.27 33.17 -2.91
N LEU A 34 -16.19 32.86 -2.00
CA LEU A 34 -16.44 31.53 -1.49
C LEU A 34 -16.76 30.66 -2.71
N SER A 35 -15.73 30.02 -3.25
CA SER A 35 -15.81 29.11 -4.39
C SER A 35 -16.94 28.14 -4.08
N SER A 36 -18.00 28.22 -4.90
CA SER A 36 -19.13 27.31 -4.88
C SER A 36 -18.62 25.90 -4.63
N VAL A 37 -18.99 25.33 -3.49
CA VAL A 37 -18.73 23.93 -3.14
C VAL A 37 -19.41 23.12 -4.24
N THR A 38 -18.65 22.80 -5.27
CA THR A 38 -19.11 21.90 -6.32
C THR A 38 -19.12 20.55 -5.64
N THR A 39 -20.31 20.08 -5.29
CA THR A 39 -20.47 18.77 -4.65
C THR A 39 -19.75 17.76 -5.55
N PRO A 40 -18.75 17.03 -5.04
CA PRO A 40 -17.98 16.13 -5.87
C PRO A 40 -18.93 15.09 -6.47
N ALA A 41 -18.93 14.94 -7.80
CA ALA A 41 -19.80 13.98 -8.50
C ALA A 41 -19.72 12.61 -7.80
N PRO A 42 -20.84 11.92 -7.49
CA PRO A 42 -20.83 10.73 -6.65
C PRO A 42 -19.85 9.66 -7.14
N LEU A 43 -19.26 8.89 -6.21
CA LEU A 43 -18.39 7.76 -6.56
C LEU A 43 -19.25 6.70 -7.30
N THR A 44 -19.03 6.54 -8.61
CA THR A 44 -19.79 5.60 -9.44
C THR A 44 -19.10 4.24 -9.53
N ALA A 45 -19.90 3.20 -9.74
CA ALA A 45 -19.38 1.85 -10.01
C ALA A 45 -18.44 1.84 -11.22
N ASP A 46 -18.77 2.60 -12.28
CA ASP A 46 -17.93 2.71 -13.49
C ASP A 46 -16.53 3.24 -13.18
N THR A 47 -16.42 4.18 -12.24
CA THR A 47 -15.12 4.72 -11.82
C THR A 47 -14.30 3.66 -11.10
N LEU A 48 -14.92 2.89 -10.21
CA LEU A 48 -14.24 1.80 -9.48
C LEU A 48 -13.79 0.69 -10.43
N ILE A 49 -14.64 0.29 -11.37
CA ILE A 49 -14.33 -0.73 -12.38
C ILE A 49 -13.18 -0.25 -13.27
N LYS A 50 -13.20 1.00 -13.72
CA LYS A 50 -12.12 1.57 -14.52
C LYS A 50 -10.79 1.56 -13.78
N VAL A 51 -10.78 2.03 -12.52
CA VAL A 51 -9.57 2.02 -11.67
C VAL A 51 -9.04 0.60 -11.47
N TRP A 52 -9.95 -0.37 -11.29
CA TRP A 52 -9.58 -1.77 -11.16
C TRP A 52 -8.91 -2.32 -12.43
N PHE A 53 -9.50 -2.10 -13.61
CA PHE A 53 -8.88 -2.48 -14.88
C PHE A 53 -7.54 -1.78 -15.14
N ASP A 54 -7.44 -0.50 -14.78
CA ASP A 54 -6.18 0.25 -14.89
C ASP A 54 -5.08 -0.34 -14.00
N GLY A 55 -5.43 -0.85 -12.81
CA GLY A 55 -4.51 -1.58 -11.94
C GLY A 55 -3.93 -2.82 -12.62
N TRP A 56 -4.79 -3.64 -13.22
CA TRP A 56 -4.36 -4.82 -14.00
C TRP A 56 -3.49 -4.45 -15.21
N LYS A 57 -3.88 -3.42 -15.96
CA LYS A 57 -3.12 -2.97 -17.14
C LYS A 57 -1.72 -2.47 -16.77
N LYS A 58 -1.56 -1.89 -15.58
CA LYS A 58 -0.29 -1.35 -15.07
C LYS A 58 0.48 -2.34 -14.19
N THR A 59 0.11 -3.63 -14.18
CA THR A 59 0.76 -4.65 -13.34
C THR A 59 2.28 -4.71 -13.56
N LEU A 60 2.74 -4.69 -14.81
CA LEU A 60 4.18 -4.74 -15.12
C LEU A 60 4.80 -3.34 -15.31
N HIS A 61 4.01 -2.28 -15.16
CA HIS A 61 4.48 -0.91 -15.32
C HIS A 61 4.73 -0.28 -13.95
N LEU A 62 5.98 -0.38 -13.48
CA LEU A 62 6.39 0.11 -12.16
C LEU A 62 6.73 1.61 -12.14
N GLN A 63 7.00 2.20 -13.30
CA GLN A 63 7.22 3.63 -13.41
C GLN A 63 5.89 4.40 -13.29
N GLY A 64 5.95 5.56 -12.65
CA GLY A 64 4.79 6.40 -12.41
C GLY A 64 4.34 6.39 -10.95
N ARG A 65 3.18 7.00 -10.73
CA ARG A 65 2.60 7.24 -9.40
C ARG A 65 1.22 6.59 -9.29
N SER A 66 0.85 6.27 -8.05
CA SER A 66 -0.50 5.84 -7.71
C SER A 66 -1.02 6.66 -6.54
N SER A 67 -2.31 6.97 -6.54
CA SER A 67 -2.96 7.67 -5.43
C SER A 67 -3.47 6.68 -4.38
N ARG A 68 -3.76 7.16 -3.16
CA ARG A 68 -4.42 6.34 -2.13
C ARG A 68 -5.77 5.81 -2.62
N PHE A 69 -6.50 6.64 -3.35
CA PHE A 69 -7.78 6.28 -3.93
C PHE A 69 -7.65 5.06 -4.86
N GLU A 70 -6.69 5.07 -5.79
CA GLU A 70 -6.43 3.93 -6.68
C GLU A 70 -6.15 2.65 -5.89
N LEU A 71 -5.27 2.73 -4.89
CA LEU A 71 -4.91 1.59 -4.06
C LEU A 71 -6.13 0.99 -3.34
N TRP A 72 -6.88 1.82 -2.61
CA TRP A 72 -8.03 1.36 -1.84
C TRP A 72 -9.18 0.87 -2.71
N ALA A 73 -9.46 1.54 -3.83
CA ALA A 73 -10.46 1.10 -4.79
C ALA A 73 -10.09 -0.26 -5.41
N PHE A 74 -8.82 -0.45 -5.79
CA PHE A 74 -8.34 -1.72 -6.33
C PHE A 74 -8.43 -2.84 -5.31
N MET A 75 -7.95 -2.62 -4.07
CA MET A 75 -8.00 -3.63 -3.01
C MET A 75 -9.44 -4.00 -2.64
N LEU A 76 -10.32 -3.03 -2.48
CA LEU A 76 -11.73 -3.29 -2.16
C LEU A 76 -12.41 -4.12 -3.24
N LEU A 77 -12.26 -3.76 -4.52
CA LEU A 77 -12.93 -4.49 -5.60
C LEU A 77 -12.35 -5.90 -5.77
N ASN A 78 -11.04 -6.07 -5.61
CA ASN A 78 -10.43 -7.41 -5.60
C ASN A 78 -10.93 -8.25 -4.43
N SER A 79 -11.00 -7.72 -3.21
CA SER A 79 -11.50 -8.48 -2.07
C SER A 79 -12.96 -8.88 -2.22
N LEU A 80 -13.81 -8.01 -2.79
CA LEU A 80 -15.19 -8.36 -3.13
C LEU A 80 -15.24 -9.50 -4.15
N LEU A 81 -14.44 -9.42 -5.22
CA LEU A 81 -14.38 -10.45 -6.24
C LEU A 81 -13.86 -11.78 -5.68
N THR A 82 -12.82 -11.73 -4.85
CA THR A 82 -12.25 -12.89 -4.16
C THR A 82 -13.33 -13.58 -3.34
N VAL A 83 -14.06 -12.87 -2.47
CA VAL A 83 -15.14 -13.49 -1.67
C VAL A 83 -16.23 -14.12 -2.54
N VAL A 84 -16.62 -13.48 -3.66
CA VAL A 84 -17.61 -14.05 -4.58
C VAL A 84 -17.11 -15.37 -5.18
N ILE A 85 -15.83 -15.42 -5.59
CA ILE A 85 -15.23 -16.63 -6.15
C ILE A 85 -15.03 -17.69 -5.07
N GLU A 86 -14.56 -17.31 -3.88
CA GLU A 86 -14.40 -18.19 -2.73
C GLU A 86 -15.71 -18.85 -2.35
N LEU A 87 -16.82 -18.13 -2.29
CA LEU A 87 -18.14 -18.71 -2.01
C LEU A 87 -18.56 -19.73 -3.07
N LYS A 88 -18.17 -19.54 -4.34
CA LYS A 88 -18.42 -20.50 -5.42
C LYS A 88 -17.52 -21.72 -5.30
N CYS A 89 -16.23 -21.54 -5.01
CA CYS A 89 -15.31 -22.65 -4.78
C CYS A 89 -15.71 -23.46 -3.54
N ALA A 90 -16.07 -22.79 -2.44
CA ALA A 90 -16.49 -23.37 -1.16
C ALA A 90 -17.63 -24.37 -1.33
N TYR A 91 -18.56 -24.11 -2.26
CA TYR A 91 -19.67 -25.03 -2.55
C TYR A 91 -19.19 -26.45 -2.92
N TYR A 92 -18.10 -26.59 -3.68
CA TYR A 92 -17.55 -27.88 -4.10
C TYR A 92 -16.96 -28.69 -2.95
N PHE A 93 -16.60 -28.04 -1.84
CA PHE A 93 -16.12 -28.71 -0.63
C PHE A 93 -17.25 -29.12 0.32
N THR A 94 -18.51 -28.82 -0.02
CA THR A 94 -19.65 -29.11 0.87
C THR A 94 -20.20 -30.53 0.71
N PRO A 95 -20.76 -31.13 1.78
CA PRO A 95 -21.51 -32.38 1.68
C PRO A 95 -22.70 -32.32 0.73
N ARG A 96 -23.25 -31.11 0.49
CA ARG A 96 -24.38 -30.91 -0.44
C ARG A 96 -23.96 -31.21 -1.87
N PHE A 97 -22.80 -30.71 -2.30
CA PHE A 97 -22.25 -31.03 -3.61
C PHE A 97 -22.00 -32.54 -3.76
N LEU A 98 -21.36 -33.17 -2.77
CA LEU A 98 -21.08 -34.62 -2.82
C LEU A 98 -22.35 -35.47 -2.94
N ARG A 99 -23.41 -35.13 -2.19
CA ARG A 99 -24.72 -35.81 -2.30
C ARG A 99 -25.35 -35.63 -3.68
N GLN A 100 -25.28 -34.42 -4.23
CA GLN A 100 -25.83 -34.13 -5.56
C GLN A 100 -25.02 -34.83 -6.67
N ALA A 101 -23.69 -34.86 -6.55
CA ALA A 101 -22.81 -35.55 -7.49
C ALA A 101 -23.06 -37.07 -7.47
N ASN A 102 -23.23 -37.65 -6.28
CA ASN A 102 -23.59 -39.06 -6.13
C ASN A 102 -24.96 -39.36 -6.74
N ALA A 103 -25.98 -38.53 -6.47
CA ALA A 103 -27.30 -38.67 -7.07
C ALA A 103 -27.30 -38.52 -8.60
N ALA A 104 -26.39 -37.71 -9.14
CA ALA A 104 -26.17 -37.53 -10.58
C ALA A 104 -25.29 -38.62 -11.22
N GLY A 105 -24.82 -39.61 -10.45
CA GLY A 105 -24.00 -40.70 -10.95
C GLY A 105 -22.59 -40.29 -11.38
N TYR A 106 -22.02 -39.24 -10.76
CA TYR A 106 -20.64 -38.83 -11.08
C TYR A 106 -19.65 -39.91 -10.59
N SER A 107 -18.65 -40.22 -11.43
CA SER A 107 -17.51 -41.03 -11.01
C SER A 107 -16.67 -40.28 -9.98
N LEU A 108 -15.90 -41.04 -9.19
CA LEU A 108 -14.98 -40.46 -8.22
C LEU A 108 -13.98 -39.49 -8.88
N ASP A 109 -13.41 -39.88 -10.03
CA ASP A 109 -12.47 -39.04 -10.79
C ASP A 109 -13.09 -37.70 -11.22
N LYS A 110 -14.38 -37.71 -11.58
CA LYS A 110 -15.08 -36.49 -11.98
C LYS A 110 -15.30 -35.57 -10.78
N ILE A 111 -15.63 -36.13 -9.62
CA ILE A 111 -15.79 -35.36 -8.36
C ILE A 111 -14.45 -34.75 -7.96
N ASP A 112 -13.38 -35.54 -7.98
CA ASP A 112 -12.03 -35.10 -7.64
C ASP A 112 -11.59 -33.94 -8.55
N HIS A 113 -11.79 -34.06 -9.86
CA HIS A 113 -11.47 -33.00 -10.81
C HIS A 113 -12.18 -31.66 -10.50
N TYR A 114 -13.45 -31.69 -10.07
CA TYR A 114 -14.17 -30.46 -9.67
C TYR A 114 -13.56 -29.85 -8.40
N ILE A 115 -13.23 -30.67 -7.41
CA ILE A 115 -12.65 -30.22 -6.14
C ILE A 115 -11.26 -29.61 -6.39
N THR A 116 -10.39 -30.32 -7.09
CA THR A 116 -9.04 -29.83 -7.44
C THR A 116 -9.11 -28.55 -8.27
N THR A 117 -10.04 -28.46 -9.22
CA THR A 117 -10.21 -27.23 -10.02
C THR A 117 -10.66 -26.06 -9.13
N ALA A 118 -11.61 -26.28 -8.22
CA ALA A 118 -12.07 -25.27 -7.28
C ALA A 118 -10.94 -24.79 -6.36
N GLU A 119 -10.09 -25.71 -5.89
CA GLU A 119 -8.91 -25.42 -5.08
C GLU A 119 -7.87 -24.59 -5.86
N ILE A 120 -7.55 -24.98 -7.09
CA ILE A 120 -6.64 -24.21 -7.96
C ILE A 120 -7.19 -22.79 -8.17
N VAL A 121 -8.48 -22.66 -8.52
CA VAL A 121 -9.13 -21.36 -8.73
C VAL A 121 -9.09 -20.52 -7.45
N PHE A 122 -9.34 -21.12 -6.28
CA PHE A 122 -9.26 -20.46 -4.99
C PHE A 122 -7.87 -19.84 -4.77
N TYR A 123 -6.80 -20.62 -4.94
CA TYR A 123 -5.44 -20.11 -4.77
C TYR A 123 -5.07 -19.04 -5.81
N LEU A 124 -5.43 -19.24 -7.07
CA LEU A 124 -5.16 -18.25 -8.12
C LEU A 124 -5.85 -16.91 -7.84
N CYS A 125 -7.06 -16.93 -7.27
CA CYS A 125 -7.78 -15.70 -6.90
C CYS A 125 -7.15 -14.94 -5.75
N ILE A 126 -6.28 -15.57 -4.96
CA ILE A 126 -5.49 -14.91 -3.90
C ILE A 126 -4.15 -14.44 -4.47
N PHE A 127 -3.44 -15.31 -5.20
CA PHE A 127 -2.07 -15.04 -5.63
C PHE A 127 -1.97 -14.10 -6.83
N ILE A 128 -2.84 -14.22 -7.83
CA ILE A 128 -2.76 -13.39 -9.04
C ILE A 128 -2.92 -11.89 -8.71
N PRO A 129 -3.86 -11.47 -7.84
CA PRO A 129 -3.95 -10.09 -7.35
C PRO A 129 -2.69 -9.51 -6.70
N LEU A 130 -1.77 -10.33 -6.18
CA LEU A 130 -0.57 -9.82 -5.51
C LEU A 130 0.35 -9.06 -6.48
N PHE A 131 0.35 -9.43 -7.76
CA PHE A 131 1.14 -8.74 -8.78
C PHE A 131 0.71 -7.28 -8.99
N PRO A 132 -0.56 -6.96 -9.33
CA PRO A 132 -1.00 -5.57 -9.45
C PRO A 132 -0.94 -4.82 -8.12
N ILE A 133 -1.22 -5.47 -6.98
CA ILE A 133 -1.04 -4.84 -5.66
C ILE A 133 0.42 -4.44 -5.45
N GLY A 134 1.37 -5.33 -5.75
CA GLY A 134 2.81 -5.02 -5.68
C GLY A 134 3.19 -3.82 -6.55
N SER A 135 2.72 -3.78 -7.81
CA SER A 135 2.93 -2.64 -8.70
C SER A 135 2.33 -1.34 -8.15
N LEU A 136 1.11 -1.39 -7.60
CA LEU A 136 0.48 -0.23 -6.97
C LEU A 136 1.30 0.26 -5.78
N LEU A 137 1.75 -0.64 -4.89
CA LEU A 137 2.57 -0.28 -3.73
C LEU A 137 3.89 0.36 -4.14
N VAL A 138 4.56 -0.13 -5.17
CA VAL A 138 5.77 0.49 -5.74
C VAL A 138 5.47 1.91 -6.24
N ARG A 139 4.41 2.08 -7.03
CA ARG A 139 3.98 3.41 -7.53
C ARG A 139 3.46 4.33 -6.42
N ARG A 140 2.94 3.80 -5.31
CA ARG A 140 2.61 4.57 -4.10
C ARG A 140 3.88 5.08 -3.42
N MET A 141 4.94 4.28 -3.38
CA MET A 141 6.23 4.73 -2.84
C MET A 141 6.84 5.84 -3.69
N HIS A 142 6.74 5.74 -5.02
CA HIS A 142 7.11 6.83 -5.93
C HIS A 142 6.24 8.09 -5.71
N ASP A 143 4.96 7.92 -5.37
CA ASP A 143 4.07 9.04 -5.02
C ASP A 143 4.47 9.78 -3.73
N LEU A 144 5.18 9.09 -2.84
CA LEU A 144 5.72 9.61 -1.58
C LEU A 144 7.17 10.13 -1.72
N GLY A 145 7.73 10.13 -2.93
CA GLY A 145 9.13 10.54 -3.17
C GLY A 145 10.16 9.59 -2.55
N LYS A 146 9.80 8.32 -2.30
CA LYS A 146 10.65 7.34 -1.64
C LYS A 146 11.08 6.23 -2.60
N LEU A 147 12.27 5.69 -2.36
CA LEU A 147 12.77 4.49 -3.04
C LEU A 147 11.93 3.27 -2.66
N ALA A 148 11.14 2.77 -3.61
CA ALA A 148 10.24 1.64 -3.40
C ALA A 148 10.98 0.36 -2.97
N TRP A 149 12.09 0.06 -3.65
CA TRP A 149 12.87 -1.16 -3.40
C TRP A 149 13.54 -1.16 -2.03
N GLN A 150 14.06 -0.02 -1.56
CA GLN A 150 14.69 0.05 -0.24
C GLN A 150 13.70 -0.29 0.88
N ASN A 151 12.47 0.22 0.80
CA ASN A 151 11.45 -0.02 1.82
C ASN A 151 10.74 -1.37 1.66
N CYS A 152 10.76 -1.98 0.46
CA CYS A 152 10.21 -3.32 0.22
C CYS A 152 11.20 -4.43 0.61
N LEU A 153 12.51 -4.21 0.41
CA LEU A 153 13.55 -5.17 0.77
C LEU A 153 13.76 -5.28 2.28
N GLU A 154 13.53 -4.21 3.06
CA GLU A 154 13.63 -4.24 4.53
C GLU A 154 12.76 -5.36 5.16
N PRO A 155 11.43 -5.43 4.92
CA PRO A 155 10.61 -6.55 5.39
C PRO A 155 11.02 -7.92 4.86
N ILE A 156 11.41 -8.02 3.59
CA ILE A 156 11.79 -9.29 2.95
C ILE A 156 13.06 -9.85 3.61
N PHE A 157 14.08 -9.01 3.77
CA PHE A 157 15.32 -9.39 4.43
C PHE A 157 15.06 -9.87 5.85
N MET A 158 14.29 -9.10 6.63
CA MET A 158 13.92 -9.52 7.99
C MET A 158 13.12 -10.83 8.01
N GLY A 159 12.23 -11.04 7.03
CA GLY A 159 11.49 -12.30 6.86
C GLY A 159 12.40 -13.49 6.62
N THR A 160 13.41 -13.33 5.76
CA THR A 160 14.39 -14.40 5.50
C THR A 160 15.24 -14.73 6.73
N VAL A 161 15.64 -13.73 7.51
CA VAL A 161 16.38 -13.93 8.77
C VAL A 161 15.53 -14.74 9.74
N VAL A 162 14.28 -14.33 9.96
CA VAL A 162 13.36 -15.03 10.87
C VAL A 162 13.07 -16.45 10.41
N LEU A 163 12.83 -16.67 9.12
CA LEU A 163 12.58 -18.01 8.58
C LEU A 163 13.79 -18.93 8.76
N SER A 164 15.00 -18.39 8.59
CA SER A 164 16.25 -19.12 8.82
C SER A 164 16.43 -19.48 10.29
N MET A 165 16.10 -18.58 11.22
CA MET A 165 16.13 -18.85 12.66
C MET A 165 15.07 -19.90 13.07
N LEU A 166 13.87 -19.82 12.49
CA LEU A 166 12.81 -20.81 12.72
C LEU A 166 13.23 -22.19 12.21
N LEU A 167 13.82 -22.27 11.02
CA LEU A 167 14.32 -23.52 10.45
C LEU A 167 15.42 -24.14 11.34
N LEU A 168 16.33 -23.31 11.86
CA LEU A 168 17.35 -23.76 12.81
C LEU A 168 16.71 -24.29 14.11
N ALA A 169 15.76 -23.55 14.68
CA ALA A 169 15.05 -23.98 15.89
C ALA A 169 14.26 -25.29 15.69
N LEU A 170 13.66 -25.49 14.50
CA LEU A 170 12.96 -26.72 14.15
C LEU A 170 13.91 -27.91 13.94
N ASN A 171 15.13 -27.68 13.44
CA ASN A 171 16.13 -28.74 13.32
C ASN A 171 16.68 -29.18 14.67
N GLU A 172 16.91 -28.25 15.60
CA GLU A 172 17.36 -28.54 16.97
C GLU A 172 16.31 -29.29 17.80
N LEU A 173 15.04 -29.26 17.39
CA LEU A 173 13.91 -29.94 18.03
C LEU A 173 14.08 -31.47 18.07
N ASN A 174 14.90 -32.03 17.18
CA ASN A 174 15.15 -33.47 17.09
C ASN A 174 16.21 -33.98 18.08
N ASP A 175 17.06 -33.11 18.64
CA ASP A 175 18.27 -33.53 19.39
C ASP A 175 18.44 -32.85 20.77
N THR A 176 17.54 -31.97 21.23
CA THR A 176 17.74 -31.15 22.45
C THR A 176 16.58 -31.14 23.47
N ASP A 177 16.87 -30.62 24.67
CA ASP A 177 15.95 -30.45 25.79
C ASP A 177 14.81 -29.45 25.47
N TYR A 178 13.59 -29.77 25.93
CA TYR A 178 12.37 -28.99 25.66
C TYR A 178 12.49 -27.53 26.11
N ALA A 179 13.22 -27.27 27.20
CA ALA A 179 13.42 -25.91 27.72
C ALA A 179 14.27 -25.04 26.77
N TYR A 180 15.31 -25.61 26.15
CA TYR A 180 16.15 -24.90 25.18
C TYR A 180 15.38 -24.59 23.89
N THR A 181 14.63 -25.58 23.42
CA THR A 181 13.74 -25.44 22.26
C THR A 181 12.69 -24.35 22.48
N ALA A 182 12.02 -24.33 23.64
CA ALA A 182 11.02 -23.31 23.97
C ALA A 182 11.63 -21.90 24.02
N LEU A 183 12.84 -21.76 24.57
CA LEU A 183 13.58 -20.49 24.57
C LEU A 183 13.89 -20.03 23.14
N MET A 184 14.39 -20.91 22.26
CA MET A 184 14.68 -20.58 20.86
C MET A 184 13.44 -20.17 20.07
N LEU A 185 12.31 -20.88 20.25
CA LEU A 185 11.02 -20.50 19.67
C LEU A 185 10.54 -19.14 20.17
N SER A 186 10.69 -18.84 21.46
CA SER A 186 10.32 -17.53 22.02
C SER A 186 11.15 -16.38 21.42
N ILE A 187 12.47 -16.59 21.23
CA ILE A 187 13.35 -15.63 20.57
C ILE A 187 12.97 -15.45 19.09
N CYS A 188 12.64 -16.55 18.39
CA CYS A 188 12.17 -16.49 17.01
C CYS A 188 10.86 -15.68 16.92
N PHE A 189 9.92 -15.90 17.84
CA PHE A 189 8.65 -15.18 17.90
C PHE A 189 8.85 -13.68 18.16
N VAL A 190 9.68 -13.31 19.14
CA VAL A 190 9.98 -11.89 19.44
C VAL A 190 10.69 -11.24 18.26
N THR A 191 11.67 -11.91 17.66
CA THR A 191 12.36 -11.42 16.46
C THR A 191 11.39 -11.23 15.30
N MET A 192 10.44 -12.15 15.11
CA MET A 192 9.39 -12.05 14.07
C MET A 192 8.49 -10.82 14.28
N LEU A 193 8.07 -10.55 15.51
CA LEU A 193 7.26 -9.38 15.84
C LEU A 193 8.02 -8.06 15.61
N TYR A 194 9.25 -7.95 16.11
CA TYR A 194 10.04 -6.72 16.02
C TYR A 194 10.61 -6.46 14.63
N SER A 195 10.75 -7.48 13.81
CA SER A 195 11.34 -7.34 12.49
C SER A 195 10.27 -7.34 11.41
N VAL A 196 9.76 -8.51 11.03
CA VAL A 196 8.74 -8.65 9.99
C VAL A 196 7.50 -7.86 10.35
N GLY A 197 7.00 -8.00 11.59
CA GLY A 197 5.81 -7.28 12.05
C GLY A 197 5.98 -5.77 11.97
N PHE A 198 7.01 -5.22 12.60
CA PHE A 198 7.26 -3.78 12.62
C PHE A 198 7.56 -3.18 11.24
N TYR A 199 8.49 -3.75 10.47
CA TYR A 199 8.87 -3.20 9.17
C TYR A 199 7.75 -3.35 8.13
N SER A 200 7.01 -4.46 8.16
CA SER A 200 5.83 -4.61 7.31
C SER A 200 4.75 -3.60 7.70
N LEU A 201 4.49 -3.43 9.00
CA LEU A 201 3.49 -2.45 9.47
C LEU A 201 3.90 -1.02 9.10
N LYS A 202 5.17 -0.63 9.27
CA LYS A 202 5.72 0.65 8.84
C LYS A 202 5.49 0.86 7.33
N PHE A 203 5.86 -0.12 6.51
CA PHE A 203 5.69 -0.07 5.06
C PHE A 203 4.20 0.06 4.66
N LEU A 204 3.35 -0.75 5.29
CA LEU A 204 1.90 -0.74 5.09
C LEU A 204 1.29 0.61 5.47
N ILE A 205 1.64 1.17 6.64
CA ILE A 205 1.13 2.47 7.07
C ILE A 205 1.53 3.57 6.08
N GLN A 206 2.79 3.57 5.65
CA GLN A 206 3.29 4.57 4.71
C GLN A 206 2.57 4.48 3.35
N THR A 207 2.49 3.29 2.77
CA THR A 207 1.87 3.10 1.44
C THR A 207 0.36 3.36 1.44
N MET A 208 -0.34 2.94 2.50
CA MET A 208 -1.79 2.97 2.57
C MET A 208 -2.36 4.31 3.09
N PHE A 209 -1.69 4.96 4.03
CA PHE A 209 -2.28 6.11 4.73
C PHE A 209 -1.55 7.43 4.51
N TYR A 210 -0.26 7.45 4.14
CA TYR A 210 0.43 8.74 3.97
C TYR A 210 -0.05 9.43 2.69
N ARG A 211 -0.30 10.73 2.81
CA ARG A 211 -0.62 11.60 1.67
C ARG A 211 0.65 11.81 0.85
N GLY A 212 0.60 11.54 -0.45
CA GLY A 212 1.75 11.80 -1.33
C GLY A 212 1.77 13.22 -1.88
N ASP A 213 2.82 13.56 -2.62
CA ASP A 213 3.09 14.96 -3.00
C ASP A 213 2.00 15.56 -3.86
N THR A 214 1.46 16.71 -3.48
CA THR A 214 0.38 17.38 -4.22
C THR A 214 0.83 17.88 -5.59
N GLN A 215 2.13 18.09 -5.78
CA GLN A 215 2.74 18.50 -7.05
C GLN A 215 3.30 17.30 -7.83
N ALA A 216 3.51 17.48 -9.13
CA ALA A 216 4.23 16.51 -9.94
C ALA A 216 5.66 16.32 -9.38
N ASN A 217 6.14 15.08 -9.39
CA ASN A 217 7.51 14.75 -9.00
C ASN A 217 8.20 14.05 -10.18
N GLU A 218 9.42 13.52 -9.97
CA GLU A 218 10.21 12.85 -11.02
C GLU A 218 9.49 11.68 -11.70
N TYR A 219 8.47 11.12 -11.05
CA TYR A 219 7.64 10.02 -11.55
C TYR A 219 6.33 10.52 -12.19
N GLY A 220 6.20 11.83 -12.42
CA GLY A 220 5.06 12.46 -13.10
C GLY A 220 3.93 12.91 -12.16
N GLN A 221 2.71 12.96 -12.70
CA GLN A 221 1.50 13.32 -11.98
C GLN A 221 0.72 12.06 -11.60
N ALA A 222 0.26 11.97 -10.35
CA ALA A 222 -0.61 10.87 -9.96
C ALA A 222 -2.02 11.08 -10.54
N LEU A 223 -2.62 10.00 -11.00
CA LEU A 223 -4.02 9.99 -11.42
C LEU A 223 -4.92 10.03 -10.18
N TYR A 224 -6.13 10.57 -10.32
CA TYR A 224 -7.14 10.63 -9.24
C TYR A 224 -6.62 11.29 -7.96
N LYS A 225 -6.03 12.49 -8.10
CA LYS A 225 -5.39 13.24 -7.01
C LYS A 225 -6.06 14.60 -6.79
N THR A 226 -7.38 14.62 -6.73
CA THR A 226 -8.14 15.78 -6.24
C THR A 226 -8.40 15.63 -4.74
N ASP A 227 -8.67 16.74 -4.03
CA ASP A 227 -9.04 16.67 -2.59
C ASP A 227 -10.28 15.79 -2.35
N THR A 228 -11.16 15.70 -3.35
CA THR A 228 -12.34 14.85 -3.31
C THR A 228 -11.99 13.37 -3.33
N ASP A 229 -10.97 12.98 -4.08
CA ASP A 229 -10.50 11.60 -4.17
C ASP A 229 -9.73 11.19 -2.90
N GLU A 230 -9.07 12.12 -2.23
CA GLU A 230 -8.43 11.88 -0.93
C GLU A 230 -9.45 11.57 0.17
N ASN A 231 -10.56 12.32 0.22
CA ASN A 231 -11.66 12.03 1.16
C ASN A 231 -12.31 10.67 0.84
N ARG A 232 -12.46 10.33 -0.44
CA ARG A 232 -12.96 9.01 -0.86
C ARG A 232 -12.02 7.89 -0.50
N ALA A 233 -10.71 8.10 -0.60
CA ALA A 233 -9.71 7.10 -0.22
C ALA A 233 -9.86 6.68 1.24
N LEU A 234 -10.10 7.65 2.15
CA LEU A 234 -10.34 7.36 3.55
C LEU A 234 -11.63 6.53 3.74
N ASN A 235 -12.73 6.93 3.11
CA ASN A 235 -13.98 6.18 3.19
C ASN A 235 -13.84 4.74 2.63
N LEU A 236 -13.16 4.58 1.50
CA LEU A 236 -12.86 3.27 0.91
C LEU A 236 -12.01 2.41 1.83
N SER A 237 -11.02 3.00 2.52
CA SER A 237 -10.22 2.28 3.51
C SER A 237 -11.08 1.76 4.66
N CYS A 238 -11.99 2.58 5.19
CA CYS A 238 -12.93 2.16 6.23
C CYS A 238 -13.84 1.02 5.75
N PHE A 239 -14.40 1.13 4.55
CA PHE A 239 -15.21 0.05 3.95
C PHE A 239 -14.41 -1.24 3.78
N TYR A 240 -13.17 -1.13 3.32
CA TYR A 240 -12.27 -2.28 3.19
C TYR A 240 -12.04 -2.97 4.53
N PHE A 241 -11.67 -2.24 5.58
CA PHE A 241 -11.44 -2.84 6.90
C PHE A 241 -12.70 -3.44 7.50
N LEU A 242 -13.85 -2.76 7.40
CA LEU A 242 -15.13 -3.30 7.84
C LEU A 242 -15.48 -4.59 7.08
N PHE A 243 -15.26 -4.61 5.77
CA PHE A 243 -15.51 -5.77 4.94
C PHE A 243 -14.63 -6.96 5.36
N ILE A 244 -13.31 -6.78 5.42
CA ILE A 244 -12.36 -7.83 5.82
C ILE A 244 -12.63 -8.32 7.25
N LEU A 245 -12.92 -7.41 8.18
CA LEU A 245 -13.28 -7.78 9.55
C LEU A 245 -14.55 -8.63 9.59
N THR A 246 -15.59 -8.23 8.86
CA THR A 246 -16.85 -8.98 8.78
C THR A 246 -16.62 -10.39 8.24
N ILE A 247 -15.86 -10.51 7.15
CA ILE A 247 -15.50 -11.80 6.56
C ILE A 247 -14.68 -12.64 7.55
N GLY A 248 -13.69 -12.05 8.22
CA GLY A 248 -12.87 -12.74 9.22
C GLY A 248 -13.69 -13.26 10.41
N VAL A 249 -14.64 -12.47 10.91
CA VAL A 249 -15.57 -12.89 11.97
C VAL A 249 -16.48 -14.02 11.49
N LEU A 250 -16.96 -13.98 10.25
CA LEU A 250 -17.77 -15.06 9.67
C LEU A 250 -16.97 -16.36 9.52
N TYR A 251 -15.72 -16.28 9.07
CA TYR A 251 -14.82 -17.45 9.01
C TYR A 251 -14.54 -18.02 10.40
N LEU A 252 -14.29 -17.16 11.40
CA LEU A 252 -14.10 -17.61 12.78
C LEU A 252 -15.37 -18.27 13.34
N ALA A 253 -16.54 -17.68 13.10
CA ALA A 253 -17.82 -18.22 13.55
C ALA A 253 -18.11 -19.59 12.90
N THR A 254 -17.78 -19.77 11.62
CA THR A 254 -17.93 -21.07 10.94
C THR A 254 -16.92 -22.11 11.39
N ALA A 255 -15.69 -21.71 11.75
CA ALA A 255 -14.69 -22.63 12.32
C ALA A 255 -15.02 -23.13 13.73
N LEU A 256 -15.89 -22.41 14.46
CA LEU A 256 -16.33 -22.75 15.82
C LEU A 256 -17.61 -23.60 15.85
N ILE A 257 -18.22 -23.89 14.70
CA ILE A 257 -19.44 -24.72 14.52
C ILE A 257 -19.04 -26.07 13.93
#